data_AF-A0A1C5RZY8-F1
#
_entry.id   AF-A0A1C5RZY8-F1
#
_cell.length_a   1.000
_cell.length_b   1.000
_cell.length_c   1.000
_cell.angle_alpha   90.00
_cell.angle_beta   90.00
_cell.angle_gamma   90.00
#
_symmetry.space_group_name_H-M   'P 1'
#
loop_
_entity.id
_entity.type
_entity.pdbx_description
1 polymer ?
#
loop_
_entity_poly.entity_id
_entity_poly.type
_entity_poly.pdbx_seq_one_letter_code
_entity_poly.pdbx_strand_id
1 'polypeptide(L)'
;MSRKEFMEQLARLLGGISESERQEALDYYNSYFDDAGPENEAAVIQELGSPGKVAAIIKADLADDGGDFGEYTEKGYEDSRVRTEGQMPQTFEKRDRRRDGYRVRGKRNHSNLILIVILVILASPILLGIGGGILGVILGAAGGIFGLVAGLLAGTLGCFLGGVGVVIAGIVKCFTAPVLGLAVIGGGLIMMMIGMLLGLAFVWIAGSFVPWLIRKMISFCQRKMRDRSKGAQKI
;
A
#
# COMPACT_ATOMS: atom_id res chain seq x y z
N MET A 1 -41.16 -10.93 13.78
CA MET A 1 -41.77 -9.82 13.04
C MET A 1 -41.38 -9.97 11.58
N SER A 2 -42.25 -9.58 10.66
CA SER A 2 -41.93 -9.53 9.22
C SER A 2 -41.20 -8.22 8.88
N ARG A 3 -40.49 -8.17 7.74
CA ARG A 3 -39.88 -6.93 7.22
C ARG A 3 -40.87 -5.76 7.21
N LYS A 4 -42.08 -6.01 6.71
CA LYS A 4 -43.15 -5.00 6.62
C LYS A 4 -43.52 -4.44 8.00
N GLU A 5 -43.67 -5.31 9.00
CA GLU A 5 -43.95 -4.90 10.38
C GLU A 5 -42.78 -4.12 11.00
N PHE A 6 -41.54 -4.50 10.72
CA PHE A 6 -40.35 -3.80 11.22
C PHE A 6 -40.29 -2.37 10.67
N MET A 7 -40.49 -2.22 9.35
CA MET A 7 -40.43 -0.92 8.69
C MET A 7 -41.58 0.01 9.08
N GLU A 8 -42.79 -0.53 9.27
CA GLU A 8 -43.94 0.25 9.74
C GLU A 8 -43.73 0.75 11.18
N GLN A 9 -43.16 -0.08 12.06
CA GLN A 9 -42.80 0.33 13.42
C GLN A 9 -41.68 1.37 13.42
N LEU A 10 -40.65 1.19 12.59
CA LEU A 10 -39.55 2.15 12.46
C LEU A 10 -40.07 3.52 11.98
N ALA A 11 -40.91 3.54 10.94
CA ALA A 11 -41.51 4.77 10.43
C ALA A 11 -42.32 5.53 11.50
N ARG A 12 -43.08 4.80 12.33
CA ARG A 12 -43.83 5.38 13.44
C ARG A 12 -42.92 5.94 14.53
N LEU A 13 -41.84 5.22 14.87
CA LEU A 13 -40.88 5.63 15.90
C LEU A 13 -40.05 6.85 15.46
N LEU A 14 -39.82 7.01 14.17
CA LEU A 14 -39.22 8.20 13.56
C LEU A 14 -40.20 9.38 13.44
N GLY A 15 -41.44 9.25 13.94
CA GLY A 15 -42.33 10.38 14.17
C GLY A 15 -41.69 11.40 15.11
N GLY A 16 -41.44 12.61 14.61
CA GLY A 16 -40.74 13.69 15.31
C GLY A 16 -39.48 14.21 14.62
N ILE A 17 -39.03 13.54 13.56
CA ILE A 17 -37.94 13.98 12.68
C ILE A 17 -38.54 14.55 11.38
N SER A 18 -37.79 15.37 10.62
CA SER A 18 -38.27 15.94 9.36
C SER A 18 -38.64 14.83 8.36
N GLU A 19 -39.59 15.12 7.44
CA GLU A 19 -40.06 14.12 6.47
C GLU A 19 -38.94 13.63 5.55
N SER A 20 -37.98 14.51 5.23
CA SER A 20 -36.81 14.19 4.40
C SER A 20 -35.90 13.16 5.08
N GLU A 21 -35.50 13.43 6.32
CA GLU A 21 -34.61 12.54 7.09
C GLU A 21 -35.30 11.21 7.44
N ARG A 22 -36.62 11.26 7.70
CA ARG A 22 -37.43 10.05 7.90
C ARG A 22 -37.44 9.19 6.64
N GLN A 23 -37.64 9.79 5.47
CA GLN A 23 -37.68 9.07 4.21
C GLN A 23 -36.30 8.47 3.88
N GLU A 24 -35.24 9.25 4.04
CA GLU A 24 -33.86 8.80 3.83
C GLU A 24 -33.48 7.63 4.75
N ALA A 25 -33.83 7.72 6.04
CA ALA A 25 -33.64 6.63 6.98
C ALA A 25 -34.40 5.37 6.55
N LEU A 26 -35.68 5.48 6.17
CA LEU A 26 -36.47 4.33 5.74
C LEU A 26 -35.95 3.72 4.44
N ASP A 27 -35.50 4.53 3.50
CA ASP A 27 -34.94 4.07 2.23
C ASP A 27 -33.64 3.30 2.46
N TYR A 28 -32.77 3.77 3.36
CA TYR A 28 -31.53 3.08 3.74
C TYR A 28 -31.78 1.68 4.31
N TYR A 29 -32.74 1.54 5.23
CA TYR A 29 -33.05 0.22 5.78
C TYR A 29 -33.79 -0.66 4.78
N ASN A 30 -34.62 -0.09 3.90
CA ASN A 30 -35.24 -0.85 2.81
C ASN A 30 -34.20 -1.45 1.86
N SER A 31 -33.21 -0.69 1.41
CA SER A 31 -32.15 -1.22 0.54
C SER A 31 -31.35 -2.32 1.24
N TYR A 32 -31.12 -2.19 2.54
CA TYR A 32 -30.43 -3.21 3.33
C TYR A 32 -31.21 -4.54 3.40
N PHE A 33 -32.55 -4.49 3.52
CA PHE A 33 -33.39 -5.68 3.42
C PHE A 33 -33.45 -6.25 2.00
N ASP A 34 -33.43 -5.40 0.98
CA ASP A 34 -33.41 -5.84 -0.43
C ASP A 34 -32.10 -6.56 -0.79
N ASP A 35 -30.97 -6.05 -0.32
CA ASP A 35 -29.64 -6.64 -0.54
C ASP A 35 -29.48 -8.00 0.14
N ALA A 36 -30.12 -8.19 1.30
CA ALA A 36 -30.11 -9.48 2.00
C ALA A 36 -30.98 -10.53 1.30
N GLY A 37 -31.99 -10.11 0.55
CA GLY A 37 -32.93 -10.98 -0.14
C GLY A 37 -34.03 -11.56 0.78
N PRO A 38 -35.15 -12.02 0.19
CA PRO A 38 -36.34 -12.45 0.93
C PRO A 38 -36.09 -13.64 1.87
N GLU A 39 -35.07 -14.45 1.57
CA GLU A 39 -34.67 -15.62 2.35
C GLU A 39 -33.86 -15.28 3.60
N ASN A 40 -33.28 -14.07 3.70
CA ASN A 40 -32.46 -13.65 4.85
C ASN A 40 -33.11 -12.53 5.69
N GLU A 41 -34.33 -12.08 5.38
CA GLU A 41 -35.01 -11.01 6.13
C GLU A 41 -35.12 -11.31 7.63
N ALA A 42 -35.36 -12.57 7.99
CA ALA A 42 -35.44 -12.98 9.40
C ALA A 42 -34.09 -12.88 10.13
N ALA A 43 -32.98 -13.13 9.42
CA ALA A 43 -31.62 -12.99 9.98
C ALA A 43 -31.26 -11.51 10.16
N VAL A 44 -31.60 -10.67 9.18
CA VAL A 44 -31.39 -9.22 9.24
C VAL A 44 -32.15 -8.59 10.42
N ILE A 45 -33.39 -9.02 10.67
CA ILE A 45 -34.17 -8.53 11.82
C ILE A 45 -33.50 -8.90 13.15
N GLN A 46 -32.87 -10.08 13.25
CA GLN A 46 -32.12 -10.45 14.45
C GLN A 46 -30.86 -9.61 14.63
N GLU A 47 -30.17 -9.28 13.53
CA GLU A 47 -28.96 -8.46 13.54
C GLU A 47 -29.25 -6.99 13.90
N LEU A 48 -30.28 -6.40 13.29
CA LEU A 48 -30.73 -5.03 13.57
C LEU A 48 -31.32 -4.89 14.98
N GLY A 49 -31.89 -5.96 15.53
CA GLY A 49 -32.53 -5.97 16.84
C GLY A 49 -33.93 -5.37 16.81
N SER A 50 -34.27 -4.53 17.79
CA SER A 50 -35.61 -3.92 17.85
C SER A 50 -35.68 -2.63 17.01
N PRO A 51 -36.81 -2.36 16.33
CA PRO A 51 -36.98 -1.11 15.57
C PRO A 51 -36.87 0.14 16.46
N GLY A 52 -37.18 0.02 17.76
CA GLY A 52 -36.93 1.05 18.77
C GLY A 52 -35.45 1.41 18.96
N LYS A 53 -34.56 0.41 18.96
CA LYS A 53 -33.12 0.62 19.08
C LYS A 53 -32.58 1.36 17.85
N VAL A 54 -33.02 0.94 16.67
CA VAL A 54 -32.66 1.59 15.40
C VAL A 54 -33.13 3.04 15.39
N ALA A 55 -34.38 3.30 15.74
CA ALA A 55 -34.91 4.67 15.78
C ALA A 55 -34.15 5.58 16.77
N ALA A 56 -33.71 5.05 17.91
CA ALA A 56 -32.92 5.81 18.88
C ALA A 56 -31.54 6.19 18.35
N ILE A 57 -30.88 5.30 17.60
CA ILE A 57 -29.57 5.57 16.98
C ILE A 57 -29.71 6.68 15.94
N ILE A 58 -30.72 6.60 15.07
CA ILE A 58 -30.96 7.60 14.02
C ILE A 58 -31.24 8.98 14.65
N LYS A 59 -32.07 9.05 15.69
CA LYS A 59 -32.36 10.30 16.40
C LYS A 59 -31.13 10.89 17.08
N ALA A 60 -30.26 10.05 17.64
CA ALA A 60 -29.03 10.51 18.28
C ALA A 60 -28.02 11.06 17.26
N ASP A 61 -27.89 10.41 16.11
CA ASP A 61 -26.98 10.84 15.03
C ASP A 61 -27.42 12.20 14.46
N LEU A 62 -28.72 12.38 14.22
CA LEU A 62 -29.28 13.66 13.78
C LEU A 62 -29.15 14.77 14.83
N ALA A 63 -29.20 14.43 16.12
CA ALA A 63 -28.99 15.40 17.20
C ALA A 63 -27.53 15.84 17.34
N ASP A 64 -26.57 14.97 16.99
CA ASP A 64 -25.13 15.29 17.01
C ASP A 64 -24.74 16.22 15.85
N ASP A 65 -25.39 16.07 14.68
CA ASP A 65 -25.08 16.89 13.51
C ASP A 65 -25.70 18.31 13.57
N GLY A 66 -26.66 18.56 14.47
CA GLY A 66 -27.30 19.86 14.72
C GLY A 66 -26.55 20.82 15.66
N GLY A 67 -25.32 20.48 16.06
CA GLY A 67 -24.57 21.14 17.14
C GLY A 67 -23.61 22.28 16.76
N ASP A 68 -23.72 22.91 15.58
CA ASP A 68 -22.77 23.95 15.15
C ASP A 68 -23.15 25.35 15.67
N PHE A 69 -22.85 25.61 16.95
CA PHE A 69 -23.16 26.88 17.64
C PHE A 69 -21.94 27.80 17.84
N GLY A 70 -20.79 27.50 17.22
CA GLY A 70 -19.54 28.23 17.41
C GLY A 70 -18.90 28.61 16.10
N GLU A 71 -18.95 29.90 15.75
CA GLU A 71 -18.36 30.41 14.52
C GLU A 71 -17.05 31.15 14.82
N TYR A 72 -16.01 30.88 14.02
CA TYR A 72 -14.75 31.61 14.11
C TYR A 72 -14.81 32.84 13.21
N THR A 73 -14.97 34.01 13.83
CA THR A 73 -14.89 35.29 13.14
C THR A 73 -13.46 35.82 13.23
N GLU A 74 -13.12 36.79 12.39
CA GLU A 74 -11.82 37.49 12.43
C GLU A 74 -11.52 38.12 13.81
N LYS A 75 -12.55 38.26 14.67
CA LYS A 75 -12.44 38.78 16.03
C LYS A 75 -12.36 37.71 17.13
N GLY A 76 -12.40 36.42 16.78
CA GLY A 76 -12.30 35.30 17.73
C GLY A 76 -13.47 34.30 17.62
N TYR A 77 -13.57 33.42 18.61
CA TYR A 77 -14.63 32.42 18.71
C TYR A 77 -15.91 33.09 19.23
N GLU A 78 -16.97 33.13 18.42
CA GLU A 78 -18.29 33.63 18.83
C GLU A 78 -19.25 32.44 18.96
N ASP A 79 -19.65 32.13 20.21
CA ASP A 79 -20.67 31.13 20.51
C ASP A 79 -22.01 31.83 20.68
N SER A 80 -22.97 31.52 19.81
CA SER A 80 -24.28 32.18 19.79
C SER A 80 -25.11 31.94 21.06
N ARG A 81 -24.69 30.99 21.92
CA ARG A 81 -25.33 30.69 23.20
C ARG A 81 -24.82 31.57 24.34
N VAL A 82 -23.69 32.25 24.16
CA VAL A 82 -23.01 33.07 25.19
C VAL A 82 -23.49 34.53 25.13
N ARG A 83 -24.46 34.87 24.28
CA ARG A 83 -25.27 36.09 24.46
C ARG A 83 -26.42 35.81 25.42
N THR A 84 -26.10 35.65 26.69
CA THR A 84 -27.07 35.84 27.78
C THR A 84 -26.37 36.56 28.90
N GLU A 85 -26.98 37.66 29.33
CA GLU A 85 -26.51 38.61 30.32
C GLU A 85 -26.07 37.93 31.63
N GLY A 86 -24.98 38.43 32.22
CA GLY A 86 -24.75 38.30 33.66
C GLY A 86 -23.45 37.62 34.10
N GLN A 87 -22.62 38.43 34.77
CA GLN A 87 -21.63 38.08 35.80
C GLN A 87 -20.28 37.48 35.37
N MET A 88 -19.27 38.34 35.45
CA MET A 88 -17.85 37.97 35.53
C MET A 88 -17.47 37.61 36.99
N PRO A 89 -16.85 36.44 37.25
CA PRO A 89 -15.97 36.25 38.38
C PRO A 89 -14.50 36.39 37.95
N GLN A 90 -13.74 37.12 38.76
CA GLN A 90 -12.32 37.32 38.60
C GLN A 90 -11.50 36.11 39.05
N THR A 91 -10.27 36.08 38.53
CA THR A 91 -9.10 35.33 39.00
C THR A 91 -9.07 33.86 38.59
N PHE A 92 -8.10 33.48 37.74
CA PHE A 92 -7.26 32.31 38.01
C PHE A 92 -5.94 32.40 37.24
N GLU A 93 -4.93 31.87 37.92
CA GLU A 93 -3.49 32.06 37.74
C GLU A 93 -2.90 31.50 36.44
N LYS A 94 -1.78 32.10 36.05
CA LYS A 94 -0.85 31.57 35.05
C LYS A 94 -0.29 30.23 35.54
N ARG A 95 -0.68 29.13 34.89
CA ARG A 95 0.01 27.83 35.03
C ARG A 95 0.36 27.30 33.66
N ASP A 96 1.67 27.22 33.41
CA ASP A 96 2.28 26.55 32.27
C ASP A 96 1.66 25.16 32.06
N ARG A 97 0.95 24.98 30.95
CA ARG A 97 0.60 23.66 30.43
C ARG A 97 1.23 23.48 29.07
N ARG A 98 2.06 22.43 28.97
CA ARG A 98 2.63 21.90 27.75
C ARG A 98 1.57 21.83 26.67
N ARG A 99 1.93 22.40 25.52
CA ARG A 99 1.11 22.58 24.34
C ARG A 99 0.98 21.24 23.60
N ASP A 100 0.10 20.37 24.07
CA ASP A 100 -0.38 19.26 23.24
C ASP A 100 -1.37 19.84 22.23
N GLY A 101 -0.92 19.92 20.98
CA GLY A 101 -1.69 20.45 19.87
C GLY A 101 -2.93 19.60 19.63
N TYR A 102 -4.10 20.19 19.87
CA TYR A 102 -5.39 19.67 19.47
C TYR A 102 -5.40 19.56 17.93
N ARG A 103 -5.27 18.34 17.40
CA ARG A 103 -5.53 18.07 15.99
C ARG A 103 -7.03 18.24 15.76
N VAL A 104 -7.40 19.33 15.10
CA VAL A 104 -8.73 19.48 14.51
C VAL A 104 -8.92 18.30 13.55
N ARG A 105 -9.70 17.31 13.97
CA ARG A 105 -10.19 16.25 13.08
C ARG A 105 -11.26 16.93 12.22
N GLY A 106 -10.82 17.52 11.11
CA GLY A 106 -11.69 18.23 10.19
C GLY A 106 -12.87 17.35 9.79
N LYS A 107 -14.08 17.93 9.91
CA LYS A 107 -15.33 17.39 9.38
C LYS A 107 -15.05 17.00 7.91
N ARG A 108 -15.18 15.71 7.59
CA ARG A 108 -15.02 15.25 6.19
C ARG A 108 -16.25 15.75 5.44
N ASN A 109 -16.10 16.90 4.78
CA ASN A 109 -17.01 17.30 3.73
C ASN A 109 -17.08 16.15 2.71
N HIS A 110 -18.27 15.71 2.31
CA HIS A 110 -18.42 14.63 1.30
C HIS A 110 -17.67 14.98 0.00
N SER A 111 -17.51 16.27 -0.31
CA SER A 111 -16.63 16.77 -1.38
C SER A 111 -15.15 16.47 -1.14
N ASN A 112 -14.64 16.57 0.10
CA ASN A 112 -13.29 16.16 0.46
C ASN A 112 -13.12 14.63 0.49
N LEU A 113 -14.18 13.87 0.79
CA LEU A 113 -14.15 12.41 0.75
C LEU A 113 -14.10 11.91 -0.70
N ILE A 114 -14.91 12.48 -1.59
CA ILE A 114 -14.85 12.24 -3.04
C ILE A 114 -13.50 12.69 -3.62
N LEU A 115 -12.98 13.85 -3.20
CA LEU A 115 -11.66 14.33 -3.60
C LEU A 115 -10.55 13.35 -3.17
N ILE A 116 -10.64 12.81 -1.95
CA ILE A 116 -9.70 11.78 -1.45
C ILE A 116 -9.87 10.48 -2.24
N VAL A 117 -11.09 10.05 -2.57
CA VAL A 117 -11.32 8.83 -3.37
C VAL A 117 -10.73 8.98 -4.79
N ILE A 118 -10.96 10.10 -5.47
CA ILE A 118 -10.35 10.41 -6.77
C ILE A 118 -8.83 10.51 -6.67
N LEU A 119 -8.32 11.19 -5.64
CA LEU A 119 -6.88 11.30 -5.37
C LEU A 119 -6.26 9.92 -5.13
N VAL A 120 -6.94 9.03 -4.39
CA VAL A 120 -6.47 7.66 -4.12
C VAL A 120 -6.51 6.82 -5.39
N ILE A 121 -7.52 6.97 -6.26
CA ILE A 121 -7.57 6.31 -7.57
C ILE A 121 -6.40 6.77 -8.46
N LEU A 122 -6.11 8.08 -8.47
CA LEU A 122 -5.00 8.65 -9.23
C LEU A 122 -3.62 8.34 -8.62
N ALA A 123 -3.55 8.22 -7.29
CA ALA A 123 -2.34 7.88 -6.55
C ALA A 123 -2.10 6.37 -6.43
N SER A 124 -3.12 5.53 -6.68
CA SER A 124 -3.04 4.08 -6.70
C SER A 124 -1.94 3.55 -7.64
N PRO A 125 -1.81 4.01 -8.90
CA PRO A 125 -0.69 3.60 -9.76
C PRO A 125 0.67 4.05 -9.22
N ILE A 126 0.74 5.13 -8.45
CA ILE A 126 1.97 5.61 -7.80
C ILE A 126 2.30 4.77 -6.57
N LEU A 127 1.30 4.39 -5.78
CA LEU A 127 1.44 3.53 -4.59
C LEU A 127 1.85 2.11 -4.98
N LEU A 128 1.21 1.54 -6.00
CA LEU A 128 1.58 0.26 -6.61
C LEU A 128 2.96 0.34 -7.29
N GLY A 129 3.29 1.47 -7.91
CA GLY A 129 4.61 1.69 -8.52
C GLY A 129 5.74 1.71 -7.50
N ILE A 130 5.56 2.38 -6.35
CA ILE A 130 6.58 2.46 -5.30
C ILE A 130 6.69 1.12 -4.55
N GLY A 131 5.56 0.49 -4.19
CA GLY A 131 5.55 -0.82 -3.53
C GLY A 131 6.10 -1.93 -4.43
N GLY A 132 5.68 -1.94 -5.70
CA GLY A 132 6.18 -2.85 -6.72
C GLY A 132 7.64 -2.62 -7.07
N GLY A 133 8.12 -1.38 -7.03
CA GLY A 133 9.54 -1.05 -7.23
C GLY A 133 10.44 -1.63 -6.15
N ILE A 134 10.08 -1.48 -4.87
CA ILE A 134 10.89 -2.01 -3.76
C ILE A 134 10.90 -3.55 -3.77
N LEU A 135 9.73 -4.17 -3.94
CA LEU A 135 9.63 -5.62 -4.07
C LEU A 135 10.37 -6.13 -5.31
N GLY A 136 10.27 -5.42 -6.44
CA GLY A 136 10.97 -5.75 -7.69
C GLY A 136 12.48 -5.64 -7.56
N VAL A 137 13.01 -4.68 -6.80
CA VAL A 137 14.45 -4.58 -6.51
C VAL A 137 14.93 -5.74 -5.65
N ILE A 138 14.17 -6.11 -4.61
CA ILE A 138 14.54 -7.22 -3.71
C ILE A 138 14.46 -8.56 -4.46
N LEU A 139 13.35 -8.80 -5.16
CA LEU A 139 13.13 -10.03 -5.92
C LEU A 139 14.07 -10.12 -7.13
N GLY A 140 14.36 -9.00 -7.79
CA GLY A 140 15.34 -8.91 -8.87
C GLY A 140 16.77 -9.10 -8.40
N ALA A 141 17.14 -8.59 -7.22
CA ALA A 141 18.44 -8.86 -6.62
C ALA A 141 18.57 -10.35 -6.23
N ALA A 142 17.56 -10.91 -5.56
CA ALA A 142 17.54 -12.33 -5.18
C ALA A 142 17.56 -13.24 -6.41
N GLY A 143 16.71 -12.97 -7.41
CA GLY A 143 16.65 -13.69 -8.68
C GLY A 143 17.91 -13.53 -9.53
N GLY A 144 18.53 -12.35 -9.52
CA GLY A 144 19.81 -12.10 -10.18
C GLY A 144 20.95 -12.91 -9.57
N ILE A 145 21.02 -12.95 -8.23
CA ILE A 145 22.02 -13.79 -7.52
C ILE A 145 21.77 -15.27 -7.80
N PHE A 146 20.52 -15.71 -7.73
CA PHE A 146 20.15 -17.11 -8.01
C PHE A 146 20.46 -17.51 -9.45
N GLY A 147 20.04 -16.69 -10.42
CA GLY A 147 20.31 -16.89 -11.84
C GLY A 147 21.80 -16.89 -12.16
N LEU A 148 22.59 -16.09 -11.44
CA LEU A 148 24.04 -16.08 -11.58
C LEU A 148 24.67 -17.39 -11.11
N VAL A 149 24.29 -17.88 -9.93
CA VAL A 149 24.77 -19.15 -9.39
C VAL A 149 24.34 -20.32 -10.28
N ALA A 150 23.07 -20.36 -10.67
CA ALA A 150 22.54 -21.40 -11.55
C ALA A 150 23.19 -21.37 -12.95
N GLY A 151 23.37 -20.18 -13.52
CA GLY A 151 24.03 -19.99 -14.82
C GLY A 151 25.49 -20.41 -14.80
N LEU A 152 26.19 -20.22 -13.67
CA LEU A 152 27.57 -20.68 -13.49
C LEU A 152 27.70 -22.19 -13.39
N LEU A 153 26.83 -22.82 -12.60
CA LEU A 153 26.80 -24.28 -12.49
C LEU A 153 26.43 -24.91 -13.84
N ALA A 154 25.42 -24.37 -14.52
CA ALA A 154 25.01 -24.86 -15.83
C ALA A 154 26.07 -24.58 -16.91
N GLY A 155 26.70 -23.40 -16.90
CA GLY A 155 27.71 -23.00 -17.88
C GLY A 155 29.00 -23.81 -17.76
N THR A 156 29.46 -24.07 -16.54
CA THR A 156 30.64 -24.93 -16.31
C THR A 156 30.35 -26.38 -16.72
N LEU A 157 29.18 -26.91 -16.35
CA LEU A 157 28.78 -28.27 -16.73
C LEU A 157 28.58 -28.41 -18.26
N GLY A 158 27.99 -27.39 -18.90
CA GLY A 158 27.79 -27.35 -20.35
C GLY A 158 29.10 -27.27 -21.13
N CYS A 159 30.04 -26.43 -20.69
CA CYS A 159 31.38 -26.37 -21.30
C CYS A 159 32.15 -27.69 -21.09
N PHE A 160 31.97 -28.34 -19.94
CA PHE A 160 32.63 -29.61 -19.65
C PHE A 160 32.07 -30.75 -20.52
N LEU A 161 30.74 -30.92 -20.58
CA LEU A 161 30.12 -31.94 -21.42
C LEU A 161 30.34 -31.67 -22.92
N GLY A 162 30.24 -30.41 -23.34
CA GLY A 162 30.49 -30.00 -24.71
C GLY A 162 31.94 -30.24 -25.14
N GLY A 163 32.90 -29.88 -24.29
CA GLY A 163 34.32 -30.12 -24.57
C GLY A 163 34.68 -31.60 -24.65
N VAL A 164 34.12 -32.45 -23.76
CA VAL A 164 34.28 -33.91 -23.86
C VAL A 164 33.73 -34.43 -25.19
N GLY A 165 32.57 -33.94 -25.63
CA GLY A 165 32.00 -34.30 -26.94
C GLY A 165 32.90 -33.96 -28.12
N VAL A 166 33.52 -32.77 -28.11
CA VAL A 166 34.46 -32.33 -29.15
C VAL A 166 35.73 -33.18 -29.16
N VAL A 167 36.25 -33.58 -27.98
CA VAL A 167 37.40 -34.48 -27.87
C VAL A 167 37.08 -35.86 -28.46
N ILE A 168 35.92 -36.44 -28.13
CA ILE A 168 35.49 -37.74 -28.67
C ILE A 168 35.34 -37.66 -30.20
N ALA A 169 34.68 -36.62 -30.71
CA ALA A 169 34.55 -36.39 -32.15
C ALA A 169 35.90 -36.21 -32.86
N GLY A 170 36.86 -35.57 -32.18
CA GLY A 170 38.23 -35.42 -32.65
C GLY A 170 38.97 -36.76 -32.76
N ILE A 171 38.83 -37.64 -31.76
CA ILE A 171 39.43 -38.98 -31.78
C ILE A 171 38.88 -39.82 -32.94
N VAL A 172 37.58 -39.77 -33.20
CA VAL A 172 36.98 -40.47 -34.36
C VAL A 172 37.54 -39.93 -35.68
N LYS A 173 37.72 -38.61 -35.79
CA LYS A 173 38.32 -37.95 -36.97
C LYS A 173 39.81 -38.28 -37.15
N CYS A 174 40.54 -38.66 -36.09
CA CYS A 174 41.94 -39.07 -36.22
C CYS A 174 42.13 -40.32 -37.10
N PHE A 175 41.13 -41.20 -37.19
CA PHE A 175 41.21 -42.42 -38.02
C PHE A 175 41.08 -42.14 -39.53
N THR A 176 40.46 -41.03 -39.92
CA THR A 176 40.27 -40.66 -41.33
C THR A 176 41.22 -39.55 -41.77
N ALA A 177 41.53 -38.61 -40.88
CA ALA A 177 42.45 -37.50 -41.13
C ALA A 177 43.16 -37.09 -39.82
N PRO A 178 44.36 -37.63 -39.54
CA PRO A 178 45.03 -37.47 -38.25
C PRO A 178 45.37 -36.01 -37.90
N VAL A 179 45.72 -35.19 -38.90
CA VAL A 179 46.01 -33.76 -38.71
C VAL A 179 44.75 -32.98 -38.30
N LEU A 180 43.61 -33.27 -38.93
CA LEU A 180 42.33 -32.63 -38.61
C LEU A 180 41.80 -33.09 -37.25
N GLY A 181 41.98 -34.37 -36.91
CA GLY A 181 41.60 -34.91 -35.60
C GLY A 181 42.39 -34.27 -34.45
N LEU A 182 43.72 -34.15 -34.57
CA LEU A 182 44.56 -33.45 -33.59
C LEU A 182 44.18 -31.97 -33.43
N ALA A 183 43.87 -31.28 -34.52
CA ALA A 183 43.42 -29.89 -34.48
C ALA A 183 42.08 -29.73 -33.74
N VAL A 184 41.13 -30.66 -33.94
CA VAL A 184 39.82 -30.65 -33.26
C VAL A 184 39.96 -30.97 -31.77
N ILE A 185 40.82 -31.92 -31.39
CA ILE A 185 41.11 -32.23 -29.98
C ILE A 185 41.73 -31.01 -29.27
N GLY A 186 42.73 -30.37 -29.89
CA GLY A 186 43.34 -29.15 -29.37
C GLY A 186 42.34 -28.00 -29.25
N GLY A 187 41.48 -27.82 -30.26
CA GLY A 187 40.39 -26.85 -30.23
C GLY A 187 39.38 -27.10 -29.10
N GLY A 188 39.04 -28.36 -28.83
CA GLY A 188 38.17 -28.75 -27.73
C GLY A 188 38.75 -28.41 -26.36
N LEU A 189 40.04 -28.66 -26.14
CA LEU A 189 40.73 -28.32 -24.89
C LEU A 189 40.85 -26.80 -24.69
N ILE A 190 41.15 -26.05 -25.75
CA ILE A 190 41.20 -24.58 -25.70
C ILE A 190 39.81 -24.00 -25.41
N MET A 191 38.75 -24.55 -26.03
CA MET A 191 37.37 -24.15 -25.74
C MET A 191 36.97 -24.43 -24.29
N MET A 192 37.36 -25.57 -23.72
CA MET A 192 37.14 -25.86 -22.29
C MET A 192 37.89 -24.87 -21.39
N MET A 193 39.15 -24.58 -21.71
CA MET A 193 39.97 -23.64 -20.94
C MET A 193 39.38 -22.23 -20.97
N ILE A 194 39.00 -21.74 -22.17
CA ILE A 194 38.39 -20.43 -22.35
C ILE A 194 37.02 -20.36 -21.66
N GLY A 195 36.19 -21.39 -21.78
CA GLY A 195 34.88 -21.46 -21.13
C GLY A 195 34.98 -21.38 -19.61
N MET A 196 35.94 -22.09 -19.01
CA MET A 196 36.20 -22.03 -17.58
C MET A 196 36.78 -20.68 -17.13
N LEU A 197 37.70 -20.10 -17.92
CA LEU A 197 38.27 -18.77 -17.65
C LEU A 197 37.23 -17.65 -17.70
N LEU A 198 36.35 -17.66 -18.72
CA LEU A 198 35.26 -16.70 -18.83
C LEU A 198 34.24 -16.87 -17.71
N GLY A 199 33.93 -18.12 -17.33
CA GLY A 199 33.10 -18.41 -16.16
C GLY A 199 33.70 -17.81 -14.87
N LEU A 200 34.97 -18.07 -14.60
CA LEU A 200 35.69 -17.55 -13.43
C LEU A 200 35.80 -16.02 -13.45
N ALA A 201 36.12 -15.43 -14.60
CA ALA A 201 36.16 -13.98 -14.75
C ALA A 201 34.79 -13.35 -14.49
N PHE A 202 33.71 -13.98 -14.97
CA PHE A 202 32.35 -13.53 -14.70
C PHE A 202 31.96 -13.67 -13.22
N VAL A 203 32.38 -14.75 -12.53
CA VAL A 203 32.19 -14.91 -11.07
C VAL A 203 32.94 -13.83 -10.32
N TRP A 204 34.20 -13.60 -10.68
CA TRP A 204 35.05 -12.62 -10.02
C TRP A 204 34.50 -11.19 -10.21
N ILE A 205 34.07 -10.88 -11.43
CA ILE A 205 33.37 -9.63 -11.72
C ILE A 205 32.09 -9.57 -10.92
N ALA A 206 31.21 -10.57 -10.94
CA ALA A 206 29.97 -10.52 -10.17
C ALA A 206 30.21 -10.40 -8.66
N GLY A 207 31.08 -11.21 -8.08
CA GLY A 207 31.41 -11.23 -6.67
C GLY A 207 32.11 -9.96 -6.18
N SER A 208 32.80 -9.24 -7.06
CA SER A 208 33.48 -7.97 -6.72
C SER A 208 32.65 -6.74 -7.09
N PHE A 209 32.08 -6.75 -8.29
CA PHE A 209 31.28 -5.66 -8.87
C PHE A 209 29.94 -5.51 -8.16
N VAL A 210 29.23 -6.59 -7.81
CA VAL A 210 27.95 -6.49 -7.10
C VAL A 210 28.09 -5.80 -5.74
N PRO A 211 28.97 -6.23 -4.81
CA PRO A 211 29.13 -5.52 -3.54
C PRO A 211 29.72 -4.12 -3.70
N TRP A 212 30.58 -3.90 -4.69
CA TRP A 212 31.08 -2.56 -5.00
C TRP A 212 29.96 -1.63 -5.49
N LEU A 213 29.08 -2.12 -6.36
CA LEU A 213 27.93 -1.39 -6.92
C LEU A 213 26.89 -1.07 -5.84
N ILE A 214 26.61 -2.02 -4.95
CA ILE A 214 25.72 -1.83 -3.80
C ILE A 214 26.28 -0.75 -2.86
N ARG A 215 27.58 -0.82 -2.51
CA ARG A 215 28.23 0.23 -1.69
C ARG A 215 28.14 1.59 -2.36
N LYS A 216 28.32 1.67 -3.68
CA LYS A 216 28.25 2.91 -4.45
C LYS A 216 26.83 3.48 -4.52
N MET A 217 25.81 2.63 -4.69
CA MET A 217 24.42 3.04 -4.61
C MET A 217 24.04 3.54 -3.21
N ILE A 218 24.42 2.82 -2.16
CA ILE A 218 24.12 3.20 -0.78
C ILE A 218 24.76 4.55 -0.44
N SER A 219 26.04 4.73 -0.78
CA SER A 219 26.72 6.01 -0.57
C SER A 219 26.09 7.16 -1.36
N PHE A 220 25.59 6.91 -2.58
CA PHE A 220 24.87 7.92 -3.36
C PHE A 220 23.53 8.30 -2.72
N CYS A 221 22.75 7.31 -2.27
CA CYS A 221 21.49 7.53 -1.54
C CYS A 221 21.71 8.26 -0.22
N GLN A 222 22.71 7.87 0.56
CA GLN A 222 23.07 8.52 1.82
C GLN A 222 23.51 9.97 1.60
N ARG A 223 24.28 10.25 0.54
CA ARG A 223 24.72 11.61 0.20
C ARG A 223 23.52 12.50 -0.18
N LYS A 224 22.62 12.01 -1.02
CA LYS A 224 21.42 12.74 -1.45
C LYS A 224 20.43 13.00 -0.30
N MET A 225 20.29 12.07 0.63
CA MET A 225 19.47 12.28 1.85
C MET A 225 20.13 13.27 2.82
N ARG A 226 21.46 13.23 2.96
CA ARG A 226 22.20 14.16 3.84
C ARG A 226 22.13 15.60 3.33
N ASP A 227 22.09 15.81 2.02
CA ASP A 227 21.93 17.14 1.43
C ASP A 227 20.52 17.71 1.63
N ARG A 228 19.47 16.85 1.63
CA ARG A 228 18.10 17.28 2.01
C ARG A 228 17.98 17.68 3.48
N SER A 229 18.65 16.96 4.39
CA SER A 229 18.61 17.28 5.83
C SER A 229 19.29 18.61 6.16
N LYS A 230 20.31 19.01 5.39
CA LYS A 230 21.00 20.30 5.60
C LYS A 230 20.26 21.51 5.01
N GLY A 231 19.36 21.29 4.05
CA GLY A 231 18.49 22.33 3.51
C GLY A 231 17.36 22.75 4.46
N ALA A 232 16.88 21.83 5.31
CA ALA A 232 15.79 22.09 6.25
C ALA A 232 16.22 22.81 7.55
N GLN A 233 17.52 22.86 7.85
CA GLN A 233 18.05 23.50 9.06
C GLN A 233 18.50 24.96 8.83
N LYS A 234 18.26 25.49 7.62
CA LYS A 234 18.70 26.82 7.19
C LYS A 234 17.52 27.76 6.80
N ILE A 235 16.29 27.37 7.14
CA ILE A 235 15.06 28.17 6.98
C ILE A 235 14.51 28.46 8.37
#